data_AF-A0A920B8W0-F1
#
_entry.id   AF-A0A920B8W0-F1
#
_cell.length_a   1.000
_cell.length_b   1.000
_cell.length_c   1.000
_cell.angle_alpha   90.00
_cell.angle_beta   90.00
_cell.angle_gamma   90.00
#
_symmetry.space_group_name_H-M   'P 1'
#
loop_
_entity.id
_entity.type
_entity.pdbx_description
1 polymer ?
#
loop_
_entity_poly.entity_id
_entity_poly.type
_entity_poly.pdbx_seq_one_letter_code
_entity_poly.pdbx_strand_id
1 'polypeptide(L)'
;MDLKEDLDKKLQNKQSIDEWLKSYQNAINVLNSSYIDEDSIKIFLLSSNQIVHFNNFVNILYKDSKLPTSKNKYYKKIFKYSIGESIDGRSKISPIKEFPIGDWLECLYIITMWLSEKNESAPLDAKIEYIGCSAELNVDGGMNDLKDIVKNFLHDYGFENKDI
;
A
#
# COMPACT_ATOMS: atom_id res chain seq x y z
N MET A 1 2.06 -10.12 21.88
CA MET A 1 0.75 -9.55 21.48
C MET A 1 0.11 -10.55 20.54
N ASP A 2 -0.99 -11.20 20.94
CA ASP A 2 -1.62 -12.28 20.17
C ASP A 2 -2.33 -11.68 18.95
N LEU A 3 -1.91 -12.09 17.75
CA LEU A 3 -2.51 -11.63 16.49
C LEU A 3 -4.01 -11.91 16.44
N LYS A 4 -4.45 -13.04 17.01
CA LYS A 4 -5.85 -13.41 17.04
C LYS A 4 -6.67 -12.40 17.86
N GLU A 5 -6.18 -12.03 19.04
CA GLU A 5 -6.83 -11.02 19.87
C GLU A 5 -6.89 -9.64 19.18
N ASP A 6 -5.83 -9.26 18.46
CA ASP A 6 -5.78 -8.00 17.72
C ASP A 6 -6.79 -7.99 16.56
N LEU A 7 -6.92 -9.11 15.84
CA LEU A 7 -7.91 -9.29 14.78
C LEU A 7 -9.35 -9.34 15.32
N ASP A 8 -9.59 -10.04 16.44
CA ASP A 8 -10.90 -10.11 17.08
C ASP A 8 -11.40 -8.70 17.46
N LYS A 9 -10.52 -7.86 18.01
CA LYS A 9 -10.83 -6.45 18.32
C LYS A 9 -11.14 -5.63 17.08
N LYS A 10 -10.37 -5.81 16.00
CA LYS A 10 -10.56 -5.09 14.73
C LYS A 10 -11.87 -5.47 14.04
N LEU A 11 -12.19 -6.76 13.98
CA LEU A 11 -13.25 -7.30 13.13
C LEU A 11 -14.64 -7.32 13.78
N GLN A 12 -14.73 -7.11 15.11
CA GLN A 12 -15.98 -6.97 15.86
C GLN A 12 -17.07 -8.00 15.46
N ASN A 13 -16.69 -9.26 15.25
CA ASN A 13 -17.57 -10.39 14.87
C ASN A 13 -18.28 -10.30 13.50
N LYS A 14 -17.81 -9.46 12.55
CA LYS A 14 -18.45 -9.29 11.23
C LYS A 14 -17.76 -10.01 10.06
N GLN A 15 -16.55 -10.54 10.24
CA GLN A 15 -15.76 -11.21 9.21
C GLN A 15 -15.11 -12.49 9.75
N SER A 16 -14.79 -13.42 8.86
CA SER A 16 -14.11 -14.66 9.23
C SER A 16 -12.65 -14.36 9.63
N ILE A 17 -12.38 -14.31 10.94
CA ILE A 17 -11.02 -14.20 11.51
C ILE A 17 -10.10 -15.26 10.90
N ASP A 18 -10.63 -16.46 10.61
CA ASP A 18 -9.89 -17.55 9.99
C ASP A 18 -9.35 -17.19 8.60
N GLU A 19 -10.10 -16.42 7.80
CA GLU A 19 -9.63 -15.96 6.48
C GLU A 19 -8.46 -14.98 6.61
N TRP A 20 -8.54 -14.06 7.57
CA TRP A 20 -7.46 -13.11 7.86
C TRP A 20 -6.20 -13.81 8.37
N LEU A 21 -6.37 -14.77 9.29
CA LEU A 21 -5.26 -15.61 9.78
C LEU A 21 -4.63 -16.44 8.67
N LYS A 22 -5.45 -17.04 7.79
CA LYS A 22 -4.96 -17.79 6.62
C LYS A 22 -4.19 -16.89 5.66
N SER A 23 -4.68 -15.67 5.41
CA SER A 23 -4.02 -14.69 4.55
C SER A 23 -2.67 -14.25 5.14
N TYR A 24 -2.62 -14.01 6.46
CA TYR A 24 -1.39 -13.72 7.18
C TYR A 24 -0.36 -14.84 7.08
N GLN A 25 -0.77 -16.09 7.34
CA GLN A 25 0.10 -17.25 7.22
C GLN A 25 0.60 -17.43 5.78
N ASN A 26 -0.26 -17.19 4.79
CA ASN A 26 0.14 -17.22 3.39
C ASN A 26 1.19 -16.16 3.08
N ALA A 27 1.02 -14.93 3.60
CA ALA A 27 2.00 -13.86 3.43
C ALA A 27 3.37 -14.25 3.98
N ILE A 28 3.43 -14.81 5.20
CA ILE A 28 4.68 -15.33 5.80
C ILE A 28 5.32 -16.42 4.93
N ASN A 29 4.51 -17.33 4.40
CA ASN A 29 5.03 -18.47 3.63
C ASN A 29 5.61 -18.04 2.27
N VAL A 30 5.01 -17.05 1.60
CA VAL A 30 5.42 -16.66 0.24
C VAL A 30 6.44 -15.53 0.23
N LEU A 31 6.45 -14.67 1.24
CA LEU A 31 7.40 -13.56 1.36
C LEU A 31 8.63 -14.03 2.15
N ASN A 32 9.81 -13.88 1.55
CA ASN A 32 11.06 -14.21 2.23
C ASN A 32 11.29 -13.22 3.39
N SER A 33 11.60 -13.73 4.59
CA SER A 33 11.88 -12.90 5.77
C SER A 33 13.06 -11.93 5.57
N SER A 34 13.96 -12.20 4.64
CA SER A 34 15.03 -11.27 4.25
C SER A 34 14.51 -10.01 3.53
N TYR A 35 13.35 -10.11 2.87
CA TYR A 35 12.71 -9.01 2.14
C TYR A 35 11.85 -8.17 3.08
N ILE A 36 10.91 -8.78 3.81
CA ILE A 36 10.03 -8.11 4.79
C ILE A 36 9.95 -8.93 6.07
N ASP A 37 10.05 -8.26 7.22
CA ASP A 37 9.92 -8.88 8.53
C ASP A 37 8.46 -9.15 8.90
N GLU A 38 8.26 -10.14 9.77
CA GLU A 38 6.93 -10.58 10.20
C GLU A 38 6.12 -9.47 10.90
N ASP A 39 6.79 -8.63 11.70
CA ASP A 39 6.16 -7.48 12.37
C ASP A 39 5.57 -6.49 11.36
N SER A 40 6.31 -6.18 10.28
CA SER A 40 5.81 -5.36 9.18
C SER A 40 4.59 -6.00 8.50
N ILE A 41 4.61 -7.30 8.23
CA ILE A 41 3.45 -8.03 7.67
C ILE A 41 2.25 -7.89 8.61
N LYS A 42 2.47 -8.08 9.92
CA LYS A 42 1.43 -7.94 10.94
C LYS A 42 0.83 -6.54 10.95
N ILE A 43 1.66 -5.49 10.87
CA ILE A 43 1.19 -4.10 10.80
C ILE A 43 0.32 -3.91 9.55
N PHE A 44 0.77 -4.32 8.37
CA PHE A 44 -0.02 -4.17 7.14
C PHE A 44 -1.36 -4.92 7.19
N LEU A 45 -1.38 -6.14 7.76
CA LEU A 45 -2.63 -6.89 7.97
C LEU A 45 -3.58 -6.10 8.88
N LEU A 46 -3.11 -5.68 10.05
CA LEU A 46 -3.94 -4.98 11.04
C LEU A 46 -4.38 -3.60 10.58
N SER A 47 -3.61 -2.93 9.71
CA SER A 47 -3.99 -1.65 9.10
C SER A 47 -4.94 -1.79 7.92
N SER A 48 -5.04 -2.96 7.28
CA SER A 48 -5.86 -3.13 6.07
C SER A 48 -7.35 -2.94 6.33
N ASN A 49 -8.04 -2.17 5.49
CA ASN A 49 -9.50 -1.98 5.59
C ASN A 49 -10.28 -3.23 5.14
N GLN A 50 -9.74 -3.96 4.15
CA GLN A 50 -10.32 -5.19 3.62
C GLN A 50 -9.23 -6.22 3.34
N ILE A 51 -9.58 -7.51 3.49
CA ILE A 51 -8.64 -8.61 3.26
C ILE A 51 -8.11 -8.65 1.81
N VAL A 52 -8.92 -8.22 0.84
CA VAL A 52 -8.50 -8.15 -0.56
C VAL A 52 -7.40 -7.12 -0.79
N HIS A 53 -7.41 -5.99 -0.06
CA HIS A 53 -6.34 -4.99 -0.13
C HIS A 53 -5.03 -5.55 0.40
N PHE A 54 -5.08 -6.26 1.53
CA PHE A 54 -3.92 -6.97 2.08
C PHE A 54 -3.38 -8.02 1.11
N ASN A 55 -4.24 -8.89 0.58
CA ASN A 55 -3.84 -9.95 -0.34
C ASN A 55 -3.26 -9.41 -1.64
N ASN A 56 -3.83 -8.31 -2.17
CA ASN A 56 -3.26 -7.61 -3.31
C ASN A 56 -1.86 -7.08 -3.00
N PHE A 57 -1.67 -6.47 -1.82
CA PHE A 57 -0.37 -5.97 -1.40
C PHE A 57 0.66 -7.09 -1.26
N VAL A 58 0.31 -8.22 -0.63
CA VAL A 58 1.17 -9.42 -0.56
C VAL A 58 1.58 -9.91 -1.94
N ASN A 59 0.65 -9.95 -2.91
CA ASN A 59 0.96 -10.31 -4.29
C ASN A 59 1.95 -9.33 -4.95
N ILE A 60 1.79 -8.03 -4.71
CA ILE A 60 2.73 -7.01 -5.21
C ILE A 60 4.12 -7.23 -4.58
N LEU A 61 4.21 -7.41 -3.26
CA LEU A 61 5.48 -7.66 -2.57
C LEU A 61 6.15 -8.95 -3.04
N TYR A 62 5.36 -10.00 -3.27
CA TYR A 62 5.89 -11.26 -3.78
C TYR A 62 6.54 -11.04 -5.14
N LYS A 63 5.84 -10.39 -6.08
CA LYS A 63 6.38 -10.08 -7.41
C LYS A 63 7.63 -9.20 -7.33
N ASP A 64 7.58 -8.14 -6.52
CA ASP A 64 8.71 -7.23 -6.33
C ASP A 64 9.94 -7.97 -5.78
N SER A 65 9.74 -8.87 -4.80
CA SER A 65 10.83 -9.67 -4.21
C SER A 65 11.57 -10.57 -5.20
N LYS A 66 10.93 -10.94 -6.32
CA LYS A 66 11.53 -11.76 -7.38
C LYS A 66 12.35 -10.95 -8.40
N LEU A 67 12.26 -9.62 -8.38
CA LEU A 67 13.03 -8.78 -9.29
C LEU A 67 14.53 -8.79 -8.90
N PRO A 68 15.46 -8.85 -9.88
CA PRO A 68 16.90 -8.81 -9.61
C PRO A 68 17.35 -7.53 -8.86
N THR A 69 16.57 -6.46 -8.99
CA THR A 69 16.77 -5.14 -8.37
C THR A 69 16.10 -4.98 -6.99
N SER A 70 15.46 -6.02 -6.44
CA SER A 70 14.61 -5.96 -5.23
C SER A 70 15.34 -5.69 -3.91
N LYS A 71 16.60 -5.26 -3.95
CA LYS A 71 17.34 -4.80 -2.76
C LYS A 71 16.70 -3.57 -2.12
N ASN A 72 15.92 -2.80 -2.88
CA ASN A 72 15.19 -1.65 -2.37
C ASN A 72 13.85 -2.08 -1.78
N LYS A 73 13.74 -1.98 -0.46
CA LYS A 73 12.53 -2.27 0.32
C LYS A 73 11.49 -1.14 0.19
N TYR A 74 10.96 -0.94 -1.02
CA TYR A 74 10.05 0.18 -1.34
C TYR A 74 8.78 0.20 -0.51
N TYR A 75 8.33 -0.94 0.02
CA TYR A 75 7.20 -0.97 0.96
C TYR A 75 7.41 -0.07 2.19
N LYS A 76 8.67 0.18 2.61
CA LYS A 76 8.99 1.05 3.74
C LYS A 76 8.58 2.51 3.49
N LYS A 77 8.43 2.91 2.23
CA LYS A 77 7.95 4.23 1.86
C LYS A 77 6.54 4.49 2.41
N ILE A 78 5.69 3.46 2.46
CA ILE A 78 4.32 3.56 2.98
C ILE A 78 4.33 3.98 4.45
N PHE A 79 5.24 3.45 5.28
CA PHE A 79 5.34 3.84 6.69
C PHE A 79 5.64 5.33 6.84
N LYS A 80 6.59 5.86 6.05
CA LYS A 80 6.97 7.27 6.07
C LYS A 80 5.85 8.18 5.56
N TYR A 81 5.30 7.85 4.38
CA TYR A 81 4.23 8.67 3.80
C TYR A 81 2.95 8.65 4.64
N SER A 82 2.66 7.55 5.35
CA SER A 82 1.49 7.47 6.23
C SER A 82 1.53 8.43 7.42
N ILE A 83 2.72 8.90 7.81
CA ILE A 83 2.93 9.90 8.86
C ILE A 83 3.36 11.27 8.30
N GLY A 84 3.15 11.49 6.99
CA GLY A 84 3.42 12.76 6.33
C GLY A 84 4.89 13.08 6.06
N GLU A 85 5.81 12.11 6.23
CA GLU A 85 7.24 12.29 5.94
C GLU A 85 7.55 12.04 4.45
N SER A 86 8.18 12.99 3.76
CA SER A 86 8.74 12.72 2.43
C SER A 86 10.08 11.98 2.51
N ILE A 87 10.44 11.24 1.46
CA ILE A 87 11.64 10.36 1.47
C ILE A 87 12.90 11.08 1.02
N ASP A 88 12.74 12.10 0.19
CA ASP A 88 13.84 12.94 -0.22
C ASP A 88 13.87 14.16 0.69
N GLY A 89 15.01 14.39 1.34
CA GLY A 89 15.35 15.64 2.01
C GLY A 89 15.39 16.87 1.08
N ARG A 90 14.57 16.88 0.02
CA ARG A 90 14.36 17.90 -1.00
C ARG A 90 12.93 18.45 -0.97
N SER A 91 12.38 18.73 0.21
CA SER A 91 11.74 20.01 0.44
C SER A 91 11.52 20.19 1.93
N LYS A 92 11.93 21.35 2.43
CA LYS A 92 11.30 21.89 3.62
C LYS A 92 9.87 22.23 3.20
N ILE A 93 8.89 21.58 3.83
CA ILE A 93 7.50 22.06 3.92
C ILE A 93 6.68 21.88 2.63
N SER A 94 6.43 20.63 2.23
CA SER A 94 5.09 20.25 1.80
C SER A 94 4.77 18.92 2.47
N PRO A 95 4.09 18.91 3.63
CA PRO A 95 3.70 17.65 4.25
C PRO A 95 2.77 16.93 3.28
N ILE A 96 3.11 15.69 2.91
CA ILE A 96 2.11 14.78 2.39
C ILE A 96 1.04 14.73 3.47
N LYS A 97 -0.22 15.00 3.10
CA LYS A 97 -1.32 14.87 4.06
C LYS A 97 -1.29 13.48 4.66
N GLU A 98 -1.36 13.39 5.99
CA GLU A 98 -1.32 12.11 6.69
C GLU A 98 -2.53 11.27 6.31
N PHE A 99 -2.27 10.04 5.85
CA PHE A 99 -3.28 9.04 5.57
C PHE A 99 -2.88 7.71 6.19
N PRO A 100 -3.79 7.00 6.87
CA PRO A 100 -3.47 5.73 7.51
C PRO A 100 -3.02 4.69 6.48
N ILE A 101 -2.16 3.76 6.90
CA ILE A 101 -1.61 2.69 6.05
C ILE A 101 -2.72 1.94 5.29
N GLY A 102 -3.89 1.74 5.90
CA GLY A 102 -5.03 1.09 5.26
C GLY A 102 -5.46 1.74 3.94
N ASP A 103 -5.41 3.07 3.87
CA ASP A 103 -5.82 3.85 2.70
C ASP A 103 -4.78 3.73 1.58
N TRP A 104 -3.49 3.65 1.94
CA TRP A 104 -2.42 3.35 0.99
C TRP A 104 -2.60 1.97 0.35
N LEU A 105 -2.95 0.96 1.15
CA LEU A 105 -3.19 -0.40 0.64
C LEU A 105 -4.42 -0.46 -0.27
N GLU A 106 -5.47 0.29 0.06
CA GLU A 106 -6.64 0.46 -0.80
C GLU A 106 -6.28 1.15 -2.12
N CYS A 107 -5.46 2.20 -2.09
CA CYS A 107 -5.01 2.89 -3.30
C CYS A 107 -4.11 2.03 -4.19
N LEU A 108 -3.23 1.21 -3.59
CA LEU A 108 -2.45 0.22 -4.35
C LEU A 108 -3.35 -0.82 -5.03
N TYR A 109 -4.45 -1.21 -4.39
CA TYR A 109 -5.46 -2.07 -5.01
C TYR A 109 -6.15 -1.36 -6.18
N ILE A 110 -6.59 -0.11 -6.01
CA ILE A 110 -7.23 0.69 -7.07
C ILE A 110 -6.31 0.85 -8.29
N ILE A 111 -5.06 1.25 -8.07
CA ILE A 111 -4.06 1.39 -9.15
C ILE A 111 -3.84 0.04 -9.85
N THR A 112 -3.78 -1.06 -9.09
CA THR A 112 -3.57 -2.39 -9.67
C THR A 112 -4.76 -2.84 -10.53
N MET A 113 -5.98 -2.55 -10.10
CA MET A 113 -7.18 -2.81 -10.90
C MET A 113 -7.20 -1.96 -12.17
N TRP A 114 -6.92 -0.65 -12.05
CA TRP A 114 -6.86 0.26 -13.18
C TRP A 114 -5.83 -0.19 -14.23
N LEU A 115 -4.61 -0.53 -13.81
CA LEU A 115 -3.56 -1.04 -14.70
C LEU A 115 -3.99 -2.35 -15.37
N SER A 116 -4.64 -3.25 -14.63
CA SER A 116 -5.13 -4.52 -15.18
C SER A 116 -6.20 -4.30 -16.25
N GLU A 117 -7.10 -3.34 -16.07
CA GLU A 117 -8.12 -2.97 -17.08
C GLU A 117 -7.50 -2.42 -18.35
N LYS A 118 -6.32 -1.78 -18.25
CA LYS A 118 -5.53 -1.27 -19.37
C LYS A 118 -4.54 -2.28 -19.94
N ASN A 119 -4.43 -3.48 -19.37
CA ASN A 119 -3.41 -4.48 -19.69
C ASN A 119 -1.98 -3.95 -19.51
N GLU A 120 -1.78 -3.14 -18.48
CA GLU A 120 -0.51 -2.51 -18.11
C GLU A 120 0.00 -3.04 -16.77
N SER A 121 1.27 -2.75 -16.47
CA SER A 121 1.88 -3.07 -15.17
C SER A 121 2.86 -1.98 -14.77
N ALA A 122 3.05 -1.81 -13.47
CA ALA A 122 3.99 -0.85 -12.91
C ALA A 122 4.71 -1.45 -11.68
N PRO A 123 5.98 -1.09 -11.44
CA PRO A 123 6.71 -1.53 -10.26
C PRO A 123 6.10 -0.95 -8.97
N LEU A 124 6.35 -1.60 -7.84
CA LEU A 124 5.82 -1.18 -6.53
C LEU A 124 6.18 0.29 -6.22
N ASP A 125 7.43 0.67 -6.48
CA ASP A 125 7.92 2.02 -6.22
C ASP A 125 7.09 3.08 -6.95
N ALA A 126 6.89 2.91 -8.27
CA ALA A 126 6.11 3.84 -9.08
C ALA A 126 4.67 3.96 -8.58
N LYS A 127 4.05 2.86 -8.14
CA LYS A 127 2.70 2.89 -7.57
C LYS A 127 2.64 3.69 -6.27
N ILE A 128 3.63 3.52 -5.39
CA ILE A 128 3.67 4.25 -4.11
C ILE A 128 3.94 5.75 -4.37
N GLU A 129 4.88 6.07 -5.26
CA GLU A 129 5.18 7.46 -5.64
C GLU A 129 3.98 8.14 -6.28
N TYR A 130 3.23 7.43 -7.13
CA TYR A 130 1.99 7.96 -7.71
C TYR A 130 0.97 8.37 -6.63
N ILE A 131 0.77 7.52 -5.61
CA ILE A 131 -0.11 7.83 -4.48
C ILE A 131 0.41 9.04 -3.71
N GLY A 132 1.72 9.09 -3.43
CA GLY A 132 2.38 10.21 -2.77
C GLY A 132 2.16 11.52 -3.52
N CYS A 133 2.49 11.57 -4.81
CA CYS A 133 2.29 12.76 -5.65
C CYS A 133 0.81 13.18 -5.73
N SER A 134 -0.12 12.22 -5.83
CA SER A 134 -1.56 12.52 -5.83
C SER A 134 -1.98 13.19 -4.52
N ALA A 135 -1.47 12.70 -3.38
CA ALA A 135 -1.73 13.27 -2.07
C ALA A 135 -1.11 14.67 -1.89
N GLU A 136 0.11 14.89 -2.37
CA GLU A 136 0.81 16.20 -2.32
C GLU A 136 0.08 17.27 -3.12
N LEU A 137 -0.36 16.94 -4.33
CA LEU A 137 -1.03 17.89 -5.21
C LEU A 137 -2.47 18.21 -4.75
N ASN A 138 -3.04 17.41 -3.85
CA ASN A 138 -4.34 17.65 -3.25
C ASN A 138 -4.27 18.42 -1.90
N VAL A 139 -3.10 18.85 -1.43
CA VAL A 139 -2.95 19.55 -0.12
C VAL A 139 -3.89 20.77 0.00
N ASP A 140 -4.16 21.48 -1.10
CA ASP A 140 -5.09 22.63 -1.14
C ASP A 140 -6.48 22.30 -1.75
N GLY A 141 -6.70 21.06 -2.20
CA GLY A 141 -7.86 20.63 -2.99
C GLY A 141 -9.11 20.26 -2.20
N GLY A 142 -9.04 20.26 -0.86
CA GLY A 142 -10.18 20.01 0.03
C GLY A 142 -10.66 18.55 0.10
N MET A 143 -10.15 17.65 -0.75
CA MET A 143 -10.47 16.22 -0.64
C MET A 143 -9.77 15.60 0.57
N ASN A 144 -10.51 14.79 1.33
CA ASN A 144 -10.04 14.17 2.57
C ASN A 144 -9.87 12.66 2.50
N ASP A 145 -10.24 12.04 1.37
CA ASP A 145 -10.13 10.60 1.16
C ASP A 145 -9.06 10.31 0.10
N LEU A 146 -8.00 9.58 0.48
CA LEU A 146 -6.88 9.24 -0.41
C LEU A 146 -7.34 8.46 -1.64
N LYS A 147 -8.36 7.63 -1.49
CA LYS A 147 -8.92 6.84 -2.59
C LYS A 147 -9.53 7.72 -3.66
N ASP A 148 -10.31 8.73 -3.26
CA ASP A 148 -10.98 9.62 -4.20
C ASP A 148 -9.95 10.50 -4.92
N ILE A 149 -8.93 10.96 -4.20
CA ILE A 149 -7.80 11.68 -4.77
C ILE A 149 -7.12 10.83 -5.85
N VAL A 150 -6.69 9.61 -5.53
CA VAL A 150 -5.98 8.72 -6.46
C VAL A 150 -6.86 8.36 -7.67
N LYS A 151 -8.16 8.12 -7.48
CA LYS A 151 -9.09 7.84 -8.59
C LYS A 151 -9.21 9.01 -9.55
N ASN A 152 -9.34 10.24 -9.03
CA ASN A 152 -9.42 11.44 -9.86
C ASN A 152 -8.13 11.65 -10.64
N PHE A 153 -6.97 11.47 -9.99
CA PHE A 153 -5.67 11.53 -10.66
C PHE A 153 -5.53 10.49 -11.78
N LEU A 154 -5.94 9.23 -11.54
CA LEU A 154 -5.94 8.18 -12.57
C LEU A 154 -6.89 8.51 -13.73
N HIS A 155 -8.01 9.17 -13.46
CA HIS A 155 -8.96 9.59 -14.48
C HIS A 155 -8.38 10.69 -15.36
N ASP A 156 -7.80 11.72 -14.75
CA ASP A 156 -7.36 12.93 -15.43
C ASP A 156 -6.02 12.74 -16.15
N TYR A 157 -5.09 12.00 -15.54
CA TYR A 157 -3.69 11.89 -15.99
C TYR A 157 -3.27 10.47 -16.37
N GLY A 158 -4.08 9.46 -16.06
CA GLY A 158 -3.68 8.07 -16.21
C GLY A 158 -2.52 7.69 -15.29
N PHE A 159 -1.80 6.62 -15.65
CA PHE A 159 -0.59 6.17 -14.95
C PHE A 159 0.59 6.31 -15.91
N GLU A 160 1.50 7.26 -15.68
CA GLU A 160 2.70 7.38 -16.52
C GLU A 160 3.58 6.14 -16.35
N ASN A 161 3.46 5.19 -17.27
CA ASN A 161 4.51 4.22 -17.53
C ASN A 161 5.69 5.00 -18.12
N LYS A 162 6.60 5.45 -17.26
CA LYS A 162 7.95 5.72 -17.72
C LYS A 162 8.53 4.36 -18.06
N ASP A 163 8.36 3.97 -19.33
CA ASP A 163 9.29 3.06 -19.99
C ASP A 163 10.70 3.50 -19.56
N ILE A 164 11.38 2.62 -18.83
CA ILE A 164 12.79 2.78 -18.46
C ILE A 164 13.63 2.66 -19.75
#